data_AF-A0A6G0V0C3-F1
#
_entry.id   AF-A0A6G0V0C3-F1
#
_cell.length_a   1.000
_cell.length_b   1.000
_cell.length_c   1.000
_cell.angle_alpha   90.00
_cell.angle_beta   90.00
_cell.angle_gamma   90.00
#
_symmetry.space_group_name_H-M   'P 1'
#
loop_
_entity.id
_entity.type
_entity.pdbx_description
1 polymer ?
#
loop_
_entity_poly.entity_id
_entity_poly.type
_entity_poly.pdbx_seq_one_letter_code
_entity_poly.pdbx_strand_id
1 'polypeptide(L)'
;MSERVQKLSVKKMFRAVQHERDRNFRTDQTSCSPTPMKIKKPTQSIESQTDVTLSSILNYSGPPSSRKESTDNIMDLPSPYCCDSPEDLIAAQIVYNERRAFTMQDEILVNPDVLSRRADISFQVAFLNPSLVSHRYPMEFLPTSIMTADLLMLGWRRHFIYYMDWIRTFDEFKALCLADQLILARCRHTDHGWFMHSYHTMLCGRYGICLANGGFHPHSTDHQWAERDKIIGEFYESQTKTVTDHLIIPMKDHQVDFTEYVMLKAIFFFREEPGMTPEGTCTVKEARKKYLRTLYKYIKGRHSADEKSAWTKFSTVLSFATVLTALKSMFDDRIMMNHFFKIMEFDGLILDVHNGDLNSVP
;
A
#
# COMPACT_ATOMS: atom_id res chain seq x y z
N MET A 1 23.93 36.92 4.53
CA MET A 1 22.87 37.50 3.67
C MET A 1 22.50 36.63 2.45
N SER A 2 23.38 35.75 1.95
CA SER A 2 23.15 34.94 0.74
C SER A 2 21.99 33.91 0.83
N GLU A 3 21.90 33.17 1.93
CA GLU A 3 20.94 32.05 2.07
C GLU A 3 19.47 32.50 2.17
N ARG A 4 19.23 33.67 2.76
CA ARG A 4 17.88 34.24 2.92
C ARG A 4 17.32 34.72 1.58
N VAL A 5 18.19 35.26 0.72
CA VAL A 5 17.84 35.70 -0.64
C VAL A 5 17.52 34.49 -1.53
N GLN A 6 18.25 33.39 -1.38
CA GLN A 6 18.00 32.16 -2.13
C GLN A 6 16.67 31.48 -1.71
N LYS A 7 16.37 31.42 -0.40
CA LYS A 7 15.07 30.91 0.11
C LYS A 7 13.88 31.79 -0.30
N LEU A 8 14.06 33.11 -0.38
CA LEU A 8 13.06 34.06 -0.88
C LEU A 8 12.84 33.95 -2.41
N SER A 9 13.90 33.64 -3.17
CA SER A 9 13.83 33.42 -4.62
C SER A 9 13.03 32.16 -4.96
N VAL A 10 13.31 31.04 -4.28
CA VAL A 10 12.58 29.77 -4.47
C VAL A 10 11.10 29.91 -4.10
N LYS A 11 10.78 30.59 -2.99
CA LYS A 11 9.39 30.82 -2.57
C LYS A 11 8.60 31.71 -3.54
N LYS A 12 9.26 32.64 -4.23
CA LYS A 12 8.65 33.44 -5.31
C LYS A 12 8.40 32.61 -6.56
N MET A 13 9.30 31.69 -6.89
CA MET A 13 9.17 30.80 -8.04
C MET A 13 8.00 29.82 -7.88
N PHE A 14 7.84 29.19 -6.71
CA PHE A 14 6.69 28.33 -6.40
C PHE A 14 5.34 29.06 -6.50
N ARG A 15 5.28 30.33 -6.10
CA ARG A 15 4.05 31.14 -6.21
C ARG A 15 3.72 31.52 -7.65
N ALA A 16 4.73 31.78 -8.49
CA ALA A 16 4.54 32.10 -9.90
C ALA A 16 3.99 30.88 -10.66
N VAL A 17 4.55 29.69 -10.43
CA VAL A 17 4.09 28.44 -11.05
C VAL A 17 2.66 28.08 -10.64
N GLN A 18 2.28 28.31 -9.38
CA GLN A 18 0.91 28.08 -8.92
C GLN A 18 -0.09 29.05 -9.57
N HIS A 19 0.26 30.33 -9.65
CA HIS A 19 -0.60 31.36 -10.24
C HIS A 19 -0.80 31.15 -11.75
N GLU A 20 0.19 30.60 -12.45
CA GLU A 20 0.11 30.27 -13.88
C GLU A 20 -0.76 29.03 -14.14
N ARG A 21 -0.66 28.02 -13.26
CA ARG A 21 -1.52 26.84 -13.27
C ARG A 21 -2.99 27.17 -13.00
N ASP A 22 -3.26 28.09 -12.06
CA ASP A 22 -4.62 28.56 -11.75
C ASP A 22 -5.21 29.44 -12.86
N ARG A 23 -4.35 30.13 -13.63
CA ARG A 23 -4.77 30.92 -14.80
C ARG A 23 -5.19 30.04 -15.96
N ASN A 24 -4.44 28.96 -16.23
CA ASN A 24 -4.75 28.00 -17.30
C ASN A 24 -6.05 27.22 -16.98
N PHE A 25 -6.32 26.93 -15.70
CA PHE A 25 -7.57 26.27 -15.28
C PHE A 25 -8.83 27.13 -15.52
N ARG A 26 -8.70 28.46 -15.55
CA ARG A 26 -9.83 29.38 -15.79
C ARG A 26 -10.12 29.64 -17.26
N THR A 27 -9.19 29.30 -18.15
CA THR A 27 -9.35 29.56 -19.60
C THR A 27 -10.09 28.44 -20.33
N ASP A 28 -10.19 27.25 -19.73
CA ASP A 28 -10.83 26.06 -20.33
C ASP A 28 -12.32 25.86 -19.95
N GLN A 29 -12.95 26.81 -19.26
CA GLN A 29 -14.36 26.71 -18.82
C GLN A 29 -15.35 27.60 -19.59
N THR A 30 -15.04 28.01 -20.83
CA THR A 30 -16.00 28.71 -21.70
C THR A 30 -16.38 27.91 -22.93
N SER A 31 -17.24 26.89 -22.78
CA SER A 31 -18.22 26.51 -23.79
C SER A 31 -19.24 25.51 -23.23
N CYS A 32 -20.50 25.68 -23.62
CA CYS A 32 -21.69 24.84 -23.37
C CYS A 32 -22.51 25.15 -22.11
N SER A 33 -23.48 26.03 -22.31
CA SER A 33 -24.68 26.24 -21.48
C SER A 33 -25.70 25.10 -21.63
N PRO A 34 -26.50 24.85 -20.57
CA PRO A 34 -27.94 24.65 -20.78
C PRO A 34 -28.83 25.40 -19.77
N THR A 35 -30.02 25.71 -20.27
CA THR A 35 -31.14 26.51 -19.75
C THR A 35 -31.75 25.98 -18.43
N PRO A 36 -32.28 26.85 -17.53
CA PRO A 36 -32.82 26.40 -16.24
C PRO A 36 -34.33 26.06 -16.28
N MET A 37 -34.70 24.87 -15.80
CA MET A 37 -36.08 24.53 -15.43
C MET A 37 -36.33 24.87 -13.96
N LYS A 38 -37.39 25.66 -13.73
CA LYS A 38 -37.95 26.04 -12.43
C LYS A 38 -38.60 24.81 -11.75
N ILE A 39 -38.26 24.55 -10.49
CA ILE A 39 -39.07 23.71 -9.60
C ILE A 39 -39.37 24.48 -8.30
N LYS A 40 -40.66 24.44 -7.95
CA LYS A 40 -41.36 25.20 -6.91
C LYS A 40 -41.03 24.66 -5.50
N LYS A 41 -40.96 25.57 -4.52
CA LYS A 41 -41.17 25.27 -3.09
C LYS A 41 -42.63 24.90 -2.83
N PRO A 42 -42.88 24.14 -1.75
CA PRO A 42 -43.83 24.62 -0.76
C PRO A 42 -43.25 24.60 0.66
N THR A 43 -43.94 25.35 1.51
CA THR A 43 -43.56 25.86 2.83
C THR A 43 -44.51 25.28 3.89
N GLN A 44 -44.01 25.10 5.12
CA GLN A 44 -44.72 24.94 6.42
C GLN A 44 -45.51 23.63 6.64
N SER A 45 -45.60 23.05 7.84
CA SER A 45 -45.73 23.67 9.17
C SER A 45 -45.18 22.82 10.33
N ILE A 46 -45.08 23.48 11.48
CA ILE A 46 -44.56 23.10 12.81
C ILE A 46 -45.62 22.36 13.64
N GLU A 47 -45.18 21.44 14.50
CA GLU A 47 -45.57 21.16 15.91
C GLU A 47 -44.95 19.80 16.32
N SER A 48 -44.61 19.40 17.55
CA SER A 48 -44.19 19.98 18.83
C SER A 48 -44.23 18.81 19.87
N GLN A 49 -43.19 18.63 20.69
CA GLN A 49 -43.14 17.89 21.99
C GLN A 49 -43.16 16.33 21.92
N THR A 50 -42.37 15.55 22.67
CA THR A 50 -41.98 15.65 24.10
C THR A 50 -40.64 14.94 24.40
N ASP A 51 -39.98 15.44 25.45
CA ASP A 51 -38.78 14.93 26.13
C ASP A 51 -38.97 13.56 26.81
N VAL A 52 -37.92 12.73 26.85
CA VAL A 52 -37.65 11.82 27.98
C VAL A 52 -36.15 11.81 28.32
N THR A 53 -35.88 12.24 29.54
CA THR A 53 -34.63 12.33 30.29
C THR A 53 -34.08 10.95 30.66
N LEU A 54 -32.75 10.80 30.68
CA LEU A 54 -32.06 9.60 31.19
C LEU A 54 -30.99 10.02 32.22
N SER A 55 -31.32 9.88 33.52
CA SER A 55 -30.34 9.97 34.61
C SER A 55 -30.84 9.32 35.91
N SER A 56 -30.16 8.24 36.35
CA SER A 56 -29.89 7.80 37.75
C SER A 56 -29.14 6.44 37.65
N ILE A 57 -27.85 6.29 38.00
CA ILE A 57 -27.09 6.40 39.27
C ILE A 57 -27.22 5.18 40.22
N LEU A 58 -26.11 4.42 40.26
CA LEU A 58 -25.38 3.75 41.37
C LEU A 58 -25.97 2.61 42.25
N ASN A 59 -25.13 1.57 42.33
CA ASN A 59 -24.68 0.76 43.49
C ASN A 59 -25.62 -0.25 44.17
N TYR A 60 -25.22 -1.53 44.15
CA TYR A 60 -25.26 -2.40 45.34
C TYR A 60 -24.18 -3.51 45.26
N SER A 61 -23.62 -3.82 46.43
CA SER A 61 -22.46 -4.66 46.72
C SER A 61 -22.84 -5.83 47.65
N GLY A 62 -22.29 -7.04 47.44
CA GLY A 62 -22.28 -8.12 48.45
C GLY A 62 -22.13 -9.58 47.92
N PRO A 63 -21.28 -10.45 48.52
CA PRO A 63 -20.82 -11.76 47.98
C PRO A 63 -21.54 -12.97 48.67
N PRO A 64 -21.07 -14.26 48.65
CA PRO A 64 -20.01 -14.99 47.90
C PRO A 64 -20.49 -16.34 47.27
N SER A 65 -19.71 -16.98 46.39
CA SER A 65 -19.52 -18.46 46.41
C SER A 65 -18.44 -18.94 45.43
N SER A 66 -17.59 -19.82 45.93
CA SER A 66 -16.58 -20.63 45.24
C SER A 66 -17.15 -21.46 44.09
N ARG A 67 -16.34 -21.69 43.03
CA ARG A 67 -15.71 -22.99 42.69
C ARG A 67 -15.50 -23.14 41.16
N LYS A 68 -14.32 -23.67 40.83
CA LYS A 68 -13.87 -24.31 39.58
C LYS A 68 -13.29 -23.41 38.49
N GLU A 69 -11.96 -23.41 38.47
CA GLU A 69 -11.14 -23.33 37.27
C GLU A 69 -11.71 -24.24 36.17
N SER A 70 -12.04 -23.64 35.03
CA SER A 70 -12.17 -24.34 33.76
C SER A 70 -11.33 -23.58 32.74
N THR A 71 -10.13 -24.11 32.51
CA THR A 71 -9.33 -23.84 31.33
C THR A 71 -10.08 -24.34 30.11
N ASP A 72 -10.82 -23.46 29.44
CA ASP A 72 -11.35 -23.68 28.09
C ASP A 72 -11.45 -22.33 27.37
N ASN A 73 -10.29 -21.83 26.93
CA ASN A 73 -10.20 -20.92 25.79
C ASN A 73 -9.38 -21.64 24.72
N ILE A 74 -9.91 -22.76 24.23
CA ILE A 74 -9.53 -23.27 22.93
C ILE A 74 -10.11 -22.26 21.94
N MET A 75 -9.22 -21.45 21.35
CA MET A 75 -9.55 -20.68 20.15
C MET A 75 -10.25 -21.64 19.19
N ASP A 76 -11.50 -21.35 18.83
CA ASP A 76 -12.17 -21.97 17.70
C ASP A 76 -11.26 -21.81 16.48
N LEU A 77 -10.50 -22.87 16.19
CA LEU A 77 -9.76 -23.01 14.96
C LEU A 77 -10.80 -22.95 13.84
N PRO A 78 -10.67 -22.06 12.85
CA PRO A 78 -11.56 -22.10 11.71
C PRO A 78 -11.47 -23.51 11.09
N SER A 79 -12.63 -24.15 10.98
CA SER A 79 -12.85 -25.45 10.35
C SER A 79 -11.96 -25.63 9.12
N PRO A 80 -11.34 -26.81 8.90
CA PRO A 80 -10.56 -27.06 7.70
C PRO A 80 -11.46 -26.83 6.49
N TYR A 81 -11.14 -25.81 5.68
CA TYR A 81 -11.76 -25.62 4.39
C TYR A 81 -11.55 -26.92 3.60
N CYS A 82 -12.62 -27.69 3.35
CA CYS A 82 -12.58 -28.76 2.37
C CYS A 82 -12.15 -28.13 1.04
N CYS A 83 -10.93 -28.45 0.59
CA CYS A 83 -10.38 -27.99 -0.68
C CYS A 83 -11.01 -28.79 -1.81
N ASP A 84 -12.28 -28.52 -2.11
CA ASP A 84 -13.05 -29.31 -3.07
C ASP A 84 -12.86 -28.84 -4.52
N SER A 85 -12.22 -27.67 -4.74
CA SER A 85 -12.01 -27.12 -6.08
C SER A 85 -10.58 -26.64 -6.38
N PRO A 86 -10.16 -26.64 -7.66
CA PRO A 86 -8.82 -26.18 -8.04
C PRO A 86 -8.52 -24.74 -7.60
N GLU A 87 -9.53 -23.86 -7.59
CA GLU A 87 -9.36 -22.49 -7.12
C GLU A 87 -9.09 -22.40 -5.62
N ASP A 88 -9.69 -23.26 -4.80
CA ASP A 88 -9.44 -23.28 -3.36
C ASP A 88 -8.00 -23.71 -3.06
N LEU A 89 -7.46 -24.65 -3.83
CA LEU A 89 -6.06 -25.03 -3.77
C LEU A 89 -5.13 -23.88 -4.19
N ILE A 90 -5.47 -23.13 -5.24
CA ILE A 90 -4.71 -21.95 -5.66
C ILE A 90 -4.72 -20.88 -4.55
N ALA A 91 -5.87 -20.63 -3.93
CA ALA A 91 -6.03 -19.68 -2.83
C ALA A 91 -5.20 -20.11 -1.60
N ALA A 92 -5.24 -21.39 -1.22
CA ALA A 92 -4.45 -21.93 -0.14
C ALA A 92 -2.94 -21.84 -0.43
N GLN A 93 -2.53 -22.15 -1.67
CA GLN A 93 -1.12 -22.11 -2.07
C GLN A 93 -0.55 -20.69 -2.03
N ILE A 94 -1.29 -19.68 -2.51
CA ILE A 94 -0.80 -18.30 -2.47
C ILE A 94 -0.74 -17.76 -1.04
N VAL A 95 -1.71 -18.12 -0.19
CA VAL A 95 -1.68 -17.80 1.25
C VAL A 95 -0.47 -18.44 1.93
N TYR A 96 -0.16 -19.71 1.62
CA TYR A 96 1.02 -20.39 2.12
C TYR A 96 2.32 -19.70 1.67
N ASN A 97 2.43 -19.39 0.38
CA ASN A 97 3.58 -18.71 -0.21
C ASN A 97 3.81 -17.34 0.44
N GLU A 98 2.74 -16.57 0.65
CA GLU A 98 2.76 -15.30 1.34
C GLU A 98 3.37 -15.44 2.73
N ARG A 99 2.81 -16.34 3.55
CA ARG A 99 3.25 -16.54 4.94
C ARG A 99 4.71 -16.98 5.00
N ARG A 100 5.12 -17.87 4.11
CA ARG A 100 6.51 -18.35 4.04
C ARG A 100 7.48 -17.22 3.69
N ALA A 101 7.19 -16.42 2.67
CA ALA A 101 8.03 -15.27 2.32
C ALA A 101 8.04 -14.21 3.43
N PHE A 102 6.89 -13.96 4.06
CA PHE A 102 6.74 -12.96 5.11
C PHE A 102 7.54 -13.29 6.37
N THR A 103 7.67 -14.58 6.71
CA THR A 103 8.33 -15.06 7.93
C THR A 103 9.80 -15.41 7.73
N MET A 104 10.33 -15.33 6.50
CA MET A 104 11.71 -15.65 6.19
C MET A 104 12.68 -14.70 6.91
N GLN A 105 13.67 -15.28 7.59
CA GLN A 105 14.68 -14.59 8.40
C GLN A 105 16.03 -15.26 8.21
N ASP A 106 17.11 -14.50 8.32
CA ASP A 106 18.47 -15.04 8.28
C ASP A 106 18.86 -15.48 9.71
N GLU A 107 19.52 -16.64 9.85
CA GLU A 107 20.10 -17.10 11.11
C GLU A 107 21.24 -16.15 11.50
N ILE A 108 21.09 -15.41 12.60
CA ILE A 108 21.85 -14.19 12.93
C ILE A 108 23.39 -14.35 12.95
N LEU A 109 24.09 -13.39 12.33
CA LEU A 109 25.23 -12.68 12.94
C LEU A 109 25.02 -11.18 12.70
N VAL A 110 24.54 -10.46 13.72
CA VAL A 110 24.36 -9.01 13.66
C VAL A 110 25.73 -8.37 13.51
N ASN A 111 26.03 -7.85 12.33
CA ASN A 111 26.90 -6.69 12.24
C ASN A 111 26.01 -5.47 11.94
N PRO A 112 25.83 -4.54 12.89
CA PRO A 112 25.06 -3.31 12.68
C PRO A 112 25.50 -2.53 11.44
N ASP A 113 26.75 -2.72 11.02
CA ASP A 113 27.38 -2.07 9.87
C ASP A 113 26.81 -2.49 8.50
N VAL A 114 26.06 -3.59 8.38
CA VAL A 114 25.47 -4.00 7.09
C VAL A 114 24.13 -3.31 6.84
N LEU A 115 23.34 -3.09 7.89
CA LEU A 115 22.09 -2.34 7.79
C LEU A 115 22.34 -0.86 7.46
N SER A 116 23.49 -0.31 7.87
CA SER A 116 23.86 1.08 7.66
C SER A 116 24.50 1.38 6.29
N ARG A 117 24.92 0.37 5.53
CA ARG A 117 25.55 0.59 4.21
C ARG A 117 24.51 0.94 3.15
N ARG A 118 24.83 1.94 2.33
CA ARG A 118 24.03 2.29 1.14
C ARG A 118 24.07 1.13 0.15
N ALA A 119 22.90 0.81 -0.41
CA ALA A 119 22.79 -0.15 -1.49
C ALA A 119 23.08 0.53 -2.84
N ASP A 120 24.32 0.99 -3.04
CA ASP A 120 24.76 1.65 -4.27
C ASP A 120 25.11 0.62 -5.36
N ILE A 121 24.14 -0.24 -5.69
CA ILE A 121 24.22 -1.30 -6.71
C ILE A 121 23.05 -1.20 -7.67
N SER A 122 23.20 -1.73 -8.89
CA SER A 122 22.08 -1.75 -9.85
C SER A 122 20.98 -2.73 -9.44
N PHE A 123 19.77 -2.51 -9.94
CA PHE A 123 18.64 -3.40 -9.76
C PHE A 123 18.96 -4.81 -10.24
N GLN A 124 19.64 -4.99 -11.37
CA GLN A 124 19.99 -6.32 -11.86
C GLN A 124 20.91 -7.08 -10.88
N VAL A 125 21.92 -6.40 -10.32
CA VAL A 125 22.83 -7.01 -9.34
C VAL A 125 22.07 -7.37 -8.05
N ALA A 126 21.25 -6.45 -7.55
CA ALA A 126 20.40 -6.65 -6.37
C ALA A 126 19.35 -7.75 -6.59
N PHE A 127 18.76 -7.83 -7.77
CA PHE A 127 17.79 -8.84 -8.15
C PHE A 127 18.42 -10.23 -8.10
N LEU A 128 19.62 -10.39 -8.68
CA LEU A 128 20.33 -11.67 -8.68
C LEU A 128 20.87 -12.04 -7.29
N ASN A 129 21.26 -11.05 -6.48
CA ASN A 129 21.86 -11.24 -5.16
C ASN A 129 21.18 -10.36 -4.09
N PRO A 130 19.94 -10.69 -3.66
CA PRO A 130 19.18 -9.83 -2.75
C PRO A 130 19.90 -9.57 -1.42
N SER A 131 20.65 -10.53 -0.90
CA SER A 131 21.40 -10.39 0.37
C SER A 131 22.43 -9.26 0.40
N LEU A 132 22.80 -8.69 -0.76
CA LEU A 132 23.64 -7.49 -0.84
C LEU A 132 22.91 -6.20 -0.43
N VAL A 133 21.57 -6.20 -0.43
CA VAL A 133 20.74 -5.01 -0.16
C VAL A 133 20.45 -4.86 1.33
N SER A 134 20.04 -5.96 1.98
CA SER A 134 19.73 -6.01 3.41
C SER A 134 19.60 -7.46 3.86
N HIS A 135 19.72 -7.66 5.17
CA HIS A 135 19.41 -8.94 5.80
C HIS A 135 17.90 -9.15 5.95
N ARG A 136 17.51 -10.42 6.08
CA ARG A 136 16.14 -10.77 6.45
C ARG A 136 15.97 -10.69 7.96
N TYR A 137 15.22 -9.69 8.40
CA TYR A 137 14.79 -9.54 9.79
C TYR A 137 13.25 -9.49 9.87
N PRO A 138 12.63 -9.69 11.05
CA PRO A 138 11.18 -9.64 11.20
C PRO A 138 10.57 -8.36 10.60
N MET A 139 9.43 -8.49 9.89
CA MET A 139 8.68 -7.32 9.45
C MET A 139 7.78 -6.83 10.58
N GLU A 140 7.94 -5.56 10.94
CA GLU A 140 7.24 -4.91 12.04
C GLU A 140 6.48 -3.70 11.51
N PHE A 141 5.15 -3.75 11.54
CA PHE A 141 4.28 -2.66 11.08
C PHE A 141 3.69 -1.84 12.23
N LEU A 142 4.03 -2.17 13.47
CA LEU A 142 3.63 -1.36 14.60
C LEU A 142 4.33 0.00 14.54
N PRO A 143 3.63 1.12 14.77
CA PRO A 143 4.19 2.47 14.66
C PRO A 143 5.11 2.78 15.85
N THR A 144 6.32 2.23 15.85
CA THR A 144 7.26 2.35 16.97
C THR A 144 8.06 3.65 16.93
N SER A 145 8.20 4.29 15.77
CA SER A 145 8.98 5.53 15.61
C SER A 145 8.43 6.40 14.49
N ILE A 146 8.50 7.73 14.67
CA ILE A 146 8.22 8.67 13.58
C ILE A 146 9.24 8.44 12.45
N MET A 147 8.73 8.30 11.23
CA MET A 147 9.55 8.03 10.05
C MET A 147 10.51 9.19 9.77
N THR A 148 11.80 8.86 9.68
CA THR A 148 12.89 9.70 9.19
C THR A 148 13.33 9.23 7.79
N ALA A 149 14.22 9.98 7.14
CA ALA A 149 14.81 9.54 5.87
C ALA A 149 15.56 8.21 6.00
N ASP A 150 16.30 8.01 7.10
CA ASP A 150 17.02 6.76 7.34
C ASP A 150 16.07 5.57 7.52
N LEU A 151 14.98 5.75 8.29
CA LEU A 151 13.96 4.72 8.44
C LEU A 151 13.24 4.43 7.13
N LEU A 152 13.03 5.43 6.27
CA LEU A 152 12.50 5.23 4.93
C LEU A 152 13.43 4.35 4.09
N MET A 153 14.74 4.63 4.07
CA MET A 153 15.72 3.82 3.31
C MET A 153 15.78 2.38 3.84
N LEU A 154 15.86 2.21 5.16
CA LEU A 154 15.86 0.88 5.79
C LEU A 154 14.58 0.10 5.50
N GLY A 155 13.42 0.77 5.59
CA GLY A 155 12.12 0.17 5.32
C GLY A 155 11.99 -0.25 3.85
N TRP A 156 12.47 0.58 2.93
CA TRP A 156 12.52 0.26 1.50
C TRP A 156 13.39 -0.97 1.23
N ARG A 157 14.62 -1.02 1.78
CA ARG A 157 15.51 -2.18 1.60
C ARG A 157 14.93 -3.45 2.19
N ARG A 158 14.30 -3.37 3.36
CA ARG A 158 13.65 -4.54 3.99
C ARG A 158 12.50 -5.06 3.14
N HIS A 159 11.68 -4.15 2.62
CA HIS A 159 10.60 -4.46 1.69
C HIS A 159 11.16 -5.10 0.41
N PHE A 160 12.24 -4.57 -0.15
CA PHE A 160 12.90 -5.12 -1.34
C PHE A 160 13.26 -6.59 -1.16
N ILE A 161 13.94 -6.96 -0.06
CA ILE A 161 14.30 -8.36 0.21
C ILE A 161 13.07 -9.26 0.29
N TYR A 162 12.06 -8.84 1.06
CA TYR A 162 10.82 -9.60 1.18
C TYR A 162 10.12 -9.76 -0.17
N TYR A 163 10.07 -8.71 -0.98
CA TYR A 163 9.51 -8.76 -2.31
C TYR A 163 10.28 -9.73 -3.21
N MET A 164 11.61 -9.73 -3.15
CA MET A 164 12.48 -10.66 -3.87
C MET A 164 12.24 -12.12 -3.48
N ASP A 165 12.00 -12.41 -2.20
CA ASP A 165 11.64 -13.76 -1.74
C ASP A 165 10.22 -14.13 -2.18
N TRP A 166 9.29 -13.18 -2.12
CA TRP A 166 7.88 -13.35 -2.48
C TRP A 166 7.69 -13.66 -3.97
N ILE A 167 8.29 -12.89 -4.89
CA ILE A 167 8.14 -13.13 -6.34
C ILE A 167 8.68 -14.50 -6.77
N ARG A 168 9.73 -14.99 -6.08
CA ARG A 168 10.33 -16.31 -6.34
C ARG A 168 9.45 -17.48 -5.91
N THR A 169 8.37 -17.22 -5.17
CA THR A 169 7.40 -18.27 -4.81
C THR A 169 6.47 -18.65 -5.95
N PHE A 170 6.35 -17.82 -7.00
CA PHE A 170 5.46 -18.07 -8.12
C PHE A 170 6.14 -18.89 -9.22
N ASP A 171 5.50 -19.99 -9.63
CA ASP A 171 5.97 -20.81 -10.74
C ASP A 171 5.91 -20.04 -12.06
N GLU A 172 4.88 -19.21 -12.26
CA GLU A 172 4.75 -18.39 -13.47
C GLU A 172 5.88 -17.37 -13.60
N PHE A 173 6.34 -16.79 -12.47
CA PHE A 173 7.45 -15.85 -12.49
C PHE A 173 8.77 -16.58 -12.82
N LYS A 174 9.00 -17.75 -12.22
CA LYS A 174 10.19 -18.57 -12.49
C LYS A 174 10.25 -19.09 -13.93
N ALA A 175 9.10 -19.23 -14.59
CA ALA A 175 9.00 -19.66 -15.98
C ALA A 175 9.39 -18.56 -17.00
N LEU A 176 9.38 -17.29 -16.59
CA LEU A 176 9.82 -16.18 -17.44
C LEU A 176 11.32 -16.26 -17.71
N CYS A 177 11.75 -15.76 -18.88
CA CYS A 177 13.18 -15.56 -19.13
C CYS A 177 13.73 -14.45 -18.21
N LEU A 178 15.06 -14.42 -18.01
CA LEU A 178 15.68 -13.47 -17.09
C LEU A 178 15.37 -12.00 -17.43
N ALA A 179 15.33 -11.64 -18.73
CA ALA A 179 15.01 -10.29 -19.17
C ALA A 179 13.57 -9.89 -18.74
N ASP A 180 12.59 -10.77 -18.97
CA ASP A 180 11.21 -10.55 -18.56
C ASP A 180 11.05 -10.51 -17.04
N GLN A 181 11.78 -11.36 -16.31
CA GLN A 181 11.80 -11.33 -14.85
C GLN A 181 12.29 -9.98 -14.32
N LEU A 182 13.38 -9.45 -14.89
CA LEU A 182 13.94 -8.15 -14.50
C LEU A 182 12.95 -7.01 -14.77
N ILE A 183 12.34 -6.97 -15.96
CA ILE A 183 11.34 -5.95 -16.32
C ILE A 183 10.17 -6.00 -15.35
N LEU A 184 9.54 -7.16 -15.19
CA LEU A 184 8.35 -7.30 -14.36
C LEU A 184 8.66 -7.00 -12.88
N ALA A 185 9.77 -7.53 -12.36
CA ALA A 185 10.15 -7.33 -10.97
C ALA A 185 10.46 -5.86 -10.66
N ARG A 186 11.18 -5.16 -11.55
CA ARG A 186 11.52 -3.73 -11.37
C ARG A 186 10.27 -2.87 -11.40
N CYS A 187 9.44 -3.01 -12.43
CA CYS A 187 8.25 -2.17 -12.61
C CYS A 187 7.23 -2.33 -11.49
N ARG A 188 7.10 -3.53 -10.92
CA ARG A 188 6.07 -3.87 -9.92
C ARG A 188 6.51 -3.68 -8.47
N HIS A 189 7.77 -3.38 -8.21
CA HIS A 189 8.30 -3.21 -6.85
C HIS A 189 7.51 -2.15 -6.06
N THR A 190 7.34 -0.96 -6.63
CA THR A 190 6.69 0.18 -5.97
C THR A 190 5.20 -0.08 -5.73
N ASP A 191 4.50 -0.68 -6.71
CA ASP A 191 3.09 -1.07 -6.58
C ASP A 191 2.90 -2.06 -5.42
N HIS A 192 3.76 -3.08 -5.37
CA HIS A 192 3.76 -4.07 -4.30
C HIS A 192 4.01 -3.43 -2.93
N GLY A 193 4.95 -2.49 -2.84
CA GLY A 193 5.25 -1.74 -1.62
C GLY A 193 4.06 -0.94 -1.13
N TRP A 194 3.43 -0.14 -1.99
CA TRP A 194 2.26 0.64 -1.60
C TRP A 194 1.12 -0.23 -1.11
N PHE A 195 0.82 -1.32 -1.82
CA PHE A 195 -0.28 -2.19 -1.46
C PHE A 195 -0.03 -2.92 -0.13
N MET A 196 1.18 -3.43 0.08
CA MET A 196 1.56 -4.12 1.30
C MET A 196 1.52 -3.21 2.52
N HIS A 197 2.19 -2.05 2.46
CA HIS A 197 2.21 -1.12 3.59
C HIS A 197 0.81 -0.61 3.94
N SER A 198 -0.05 -0.42 2.93
CA SER A 198 -1.45 0.00 3.16
C SER A 198 -2.25 -1.06 3.89
N TYR A 199 -2.14 -2.33 3.48
CA TYR A 199 -2.87 -3.42 4.12
C TYR A 199 -2.44 -3.60 5.57
N HIS A 200 -1.14 -3.58 5.85
CA HIS A 200 -0.66 -3.70 7.22
C HIS A 200 -0.98 -2.46 8.07
N THR A 201 -0.95 -1.26 7.50
CA THR A 201 -1.38 -0.05 8.21
C THR A 201 -2.86 -0.11 8.59
N MET A 202 -3.70 -0.62 7.69
CA MET A 202 -5.12 -0.87 7.96
C MET A 202 -5.28 -1.80 9.18
N LEU A 203 -4.52 -2.91 9.24
CA LEU A 203 -4.56 -3.85 10.36
C LEU A 203 -4.10 -3.22 11.68
N CYS A 204 -3.09 -2.35 11.65
CA CYS A 204 -2.63 -1.63 12.82
C CYS A 204 -3.62 -0.55 13.31
N GLY A 205 -4.63 -0.21 12.50
CA GLY A 205 -5.66 0.77 12.86
C GLY A 205 -5.14 2.21 12.97
N ARG A 206 -3.99 2.51 12.35
CA ARG A 206 -3.36 3.84 12.41
C ARG A 206 -3.78 4.71 11.23
N TYR A 207 -3.81 6.03 11.46
CA TYR A 207 -4.16 7.00 10.42
C TYR A 207 -2.89 7.62 9.83
N GLY A 208 -2.34 6.98 8.79
CA GLY A 208 -1.05 7.33 8.19
C GLY A 208 -0.48 6.18 7.38
N ILE A 209 0.85 6.02 7.38
CA ILE A 209 1.57 4.93 6.72
C ILE A 209 2.53 4.29 7.73
N CYS A 210 2.43 2.98 7.93
CA CYS A 210 3.38 2.18 8.70
C CYS A 210 4.29 1.38 7.75
N LEU A 211 5.60 1.52 7.91
CA LEU A 211 6.61 0.74 7.19
C LEU A 211 6.88 -0.60 7.86
N ALA A 212 7.46 -1.54 7.10
CA ALA A 212 7.82 -2.88 7.58
C ALA A 212 8.95 -2.92 8.63
N ASN A 213 9.46 -1.77 9.06
CA ASN A 213 10.51 -1.60 10.07
C ASN A 213 10.06 -0.70 11.24
N GLY A 214 8.76 -0.52 11.41
CA GLY A 214 8.15 0.27 12.48
C GLY A 214 8.12 1.78 12.28
N GLY A 215 8.67 2.28 11.16
CA GLY A 215 8.58 3.70 10.79
C GLY A 215 7.14 4.12 10.50
N PHE A 216 6.68 5.20 11.12
CA PHE A 216 5.32 5.73 10.98
C PHE A 216 5.33 7.16 10.43
N HIS A 217 4.63 7.37 9.32
CA HIS A 217 4.36 8.70 8.82
C HIS A 217 2.87 9.04 9.04
N PRO A 218 2.54 9.99 9.94
CA PRO A 218 1.17 10.31 10.29
C PRO A 218 0.42 11.00 9.15
N HIS A 219 -0.88 10.75 9.03
CA HIS A 219 -1.76 11.57 8.21
C HIS A 219 -1.93 12.97 8.83
N SER A 220 -2.31 13.98 8.03
CA SER A 220 -2.43 15.38 8.48
C SER A 220 -3.43 15.64 9.61
N THR A 221 -4.35 14.70 9.84
CA THR A 221 -5.36 14.74 10.90
C THR A 221 -5.04 13.81 12.06
N ASP A 222 -3.90 13.11 12.04
CA ASP A 222 -3.44 12.29 13.15
C ASP A 222 -2.80 13.18 14.25
N HIS A 223 -3.00 12.82 15.51
CA HIS A 223 -2.44 13.53 16.67
C HIS A 223 -0.91 13.70 16.62
N GLN A 224 -0.17 12.77 16.01
CA GLN A 224 1.30 12.82 15.90
C GLN A 224 1.77 13.60 14.67
N TRP A 225 0.87 14.21 13.88
CA TRP A 225 1.26 15.00 12.69
C TRP A 225 2.25 16.13 13.00
N ALA A 226 2.16 16.73 14.20
CA ALA A 226 3.06 17.78 14.63
C ALA A 226 4.49 17.29 14.89
N GLU A 227 4.67 15.99 15.16
CA GLU A 227 5.95 15.35 15.48
C GLU A 227 6.67 14.81 14.24
N ARG A 228 6.04 14.88 13.06
CA ARG A 228 6.60 14.36 11.81
C ARG A 228 7.95 14.99 11.49
N ASP A 229 8.85 14.19 10.92
CA ASP A 229 10.02 14.74 10.25
C ASP A 229 9.57 15.65 9.10
N LYS A 230 10.13 16.85 9.03
CA LYS A 230 9.69 17.88 8.08
C LYS A 230 9.99 17.50 6.63
N ILE A 231 11.17 16.92 6.36
CA ILE A 231 11.57 16.51 5.02
C ILE A 231 10.68 15.37 4.55
N ILE A 232 10.46 14.38 5.41
CA ILE A 232 9.56 13.26 5.13
C ILE A 232 8.12 13.73 4.98
N GLY A 233 7.69 14.69 5.81
CA GLY A 233 6.38 15.33 5.71
C GLY A 233 6.15 15.99 4.36
N GLU A 234 7.10 16.77 3.86
CA GLU A 234 7.02 17.39 2.54
C GLU A 234 7.12 16.35 1.40
N PHE A 235 7.89 15.28 1.60
CA PHE A 235 8.06 14.20 0.63
C PHE A 235 6.80 13.36 0.45
N TYR A 236 6.10 13.02 1.54
CA TYR A 236 4.92 12.15 1.55
C TYR A 236 3.57 12.87 1.64
N GLU A 237 3.52 14.21 1.76
CA GLU A 237 2.29 14.98 2.02
C GLU A 237 1.11 14.54 1.15
N SER A 238 1.30 14.53 -0.17
CA SER A 238 0.25 14.18 -1.12
C SER A 238 -0.05 12.67 -1.14
N GLN A 239 0.97 11.83 -0.99
CA GLN A 239 0.85 10.37 -1.08
C GLN A 239 0.14 9.81 0.15
N THR A 240 0.39 10.36 1.34
CA THR A 240 -0.23 9.92 2.60
C THR A 240 -1.73 10.17 2.58
N LYS A 241 -2.16 11.32 2.06
CA LYS A 241 -3.57 11.58 1.84
C LYS A 241 -4.16 10.58 0.83
N THR A 242 -3.54 10.45 -0.34
CA THR A 242 -4.02 9.55 -1.40
C THR A 242 -4.13 8.11 -0.94
N VAL A 243 -3.11 7.57 -0.28
CA VAL A 243 -3.10 6.17 0.17
C VAL A 243 -4.09 5.95 1.32
N THR A 244 -4.24 6.91 2.23
CA THR A 244 -5.18 6.79 3.34
C THR A 244 -6.62 6.79 2.83
N ASP A 245 -6.97 7.78 2.01
CA ASP A 245 -8.35 8.02 1.57
C ASP A 245 -8.81 7.05 0.47
N HIS A 246 -7.90 6.61 -0.41
CA HIS A 246 -8.25 5.82 -1.59
C HIS A 246 -7.78 4.37 -1.55
N LEU A 247 -7.04 3.96 -0.52
CA LEU A 247 -6.60 2.57 -0.36
C LEU A 247 -6.87 2.02 1.05
N ILE A 248 -6.35 2.64 2.10
CA ILE A 248 -6.46 2.13 3.48
C ILE A 248 -7.91 2.15 3.98
N ILE A 249 -8.60 3.29 3.91
CA ILE A 249 -10.02 3.39 4.31
C ILE A 249 -10.89 2.46 3.43
N PRO A 250 -10.81 2.49 2.09
CA PRO A 250 -11.60 1.58 1.26
C PRO A 250 -11.35 0.10 1.54
N MET A 251 -10.11 -0.34 1.79
CA MET A 251 -9.84 -1.73 2.19
C MET A 251 -10.54 -2.08 3.51
N LYS A 252 -10.55 -1.16 4.47
CA LYS A 252 -11.25 -1.33 5.75
C LYS A 252 -12.76 -1.42 5.55
N ASP A 253 -13.33 -0.48 4.81
CA ASP A 253 -14.78 -0.39 4.57
C ASP A 253 -15.31 -1.60 3.81
N HIS A 254 -14.52 -2.13 2.86
CA HIS A 254 -14.85 -3.35 2.11
C HIS A 254 -14.43 -4.64 2.81
N GLN A 255 -13.89 -4.55 4.03
CA GLN A 255 -13.44 -5.66 4.84
C GLN A 255 -12.56 -6.63 4.03
N VAL A 256 -11.52 -6.08 3.40
CA VAL A 256 -10.57 -6.88 2.61
C VAL A 256 -9.87 -7.85 3.54
N ASP A 257 -10.13 -9.13 3.37
CA ASP A 257 -9.51 -10.17 4.19
C ASP A 257 -8.11 -10.54 3.69
N PHE A 258 -7.40 -11.38 4.46
CA PHE A 258 -6.03 -11.76 4.12
C PHE A 258 -5.93 -12.51 2.78
N THR A 259 -6.90 -13.36 2.47
CA THR A 259 -6.91 -14.14 1.23
C THR A 259 -7.17 -13.23 0.03
N GLU A 260 -8.12 -12.30 0.14
CA GLU A 260 -8.38 -11.28 -0.87
C GLU A 260 -7.15 -10.40 -1.10
N TYR A 261 -6.49 -9.96 -0.02
CA TYR A 261 -5.25 -9.19 -0.08
C TYR A 261 -4.15 -9.92 -0.87
N VAL A 262 -3.84 -11.18 -0.55
CA VAL A 262 -2.75 -11.89 -1.24
C VAL A 262 -3.07 -12.15 -2.71
N MET A 263 -4.33 -12.44 -3.05
CA MET A 263 -4.76 -12.61 -4.44
C MET A 263 -4.68 -11.31 -5.22
N LEU A 264 -5.17 -10.20 -4.66
CA LEU A 264 -5.04 -8.87 -5.27
C LEU A 264 -3.59 -8.51 -5.52
N LYS A 265 -2.72 -8.81 -4.55
CA LYS A 265 -1.29 -8.55 -4.67
C LYS A 265 -0.66 -9.31 -5.85
N ALA A 266 -1.02 -10.58 -6.06
CA ALA A 266 -0.58 -11.32 -7.26
C ALA A 266 -1.21 -10.79 -8.55
N ILE A 267 -2.50 -10.42 -8.54
CA ILE A 267 -3.18 -9.83 -9.72
C ILE A 267 -2.50 -8.51 -10.13
N PHE A 268 -2.09 -7.70 -9.16
CA PHE A 268 -1.41 -6.43 -9.42
C PHE A 268 0.02 -6.63 -9.89
N PHE A 269 0.72 -7.64 -9.37
CA PHE A 269 2.06 -8.02 -9.81
C PHE A 269 2.07 -8.55 -11.25
N PHE A 270 1.20 -9.51 -11.59
CA PHE A 270 1.10 -10.06 -12.94
C PHE A 270 0.33 -9.13 -13.88
N ARG A 271 0.84 -7.92 -14.10
CA ARG A 271 0.38 -7.01 -15.14
C ARG A 271 1.49 -6.81 -16.15
N GLU A 272 1.13 -6.93 -17.42
CA GLU A 272 2.03 -6.75 -18.56
C GLU A 272 2.82 -5.44 -18.48
N GLU A 273 4.06 -5.49 -18.94
CA GLU A 273 4.95 -4.35 -19.02
C GLU A 273 5.50 -4.20 -20.45
N PRO A 274 5.71 -2.96 -20.93
CA PRO A 274 6.40 -2.73 -22.19
C PRO A 274 7.81 -3.34 -22.18
N GLY A 275 8.25 -3.86 -23.32
CA GLY A 275 9.57 -4.47 -23.49
C GLY A 275 9.66 -5.95 -23.16
N MET A 276 8.60 -6.55 -22.61
CA MET A 276 8.54 -8.00 -22.41
C MET A 276 8.46 -8.77 -23.74
N THR A 277 8.95 -10.00 -23.75
CA THR A 277 8.80 -10.91 -24.88
C THR A 277 7.33 -11.31 -25.08
N PRO A 278 6.92 -11.76 -26.28
CA PRO A 278 5.58 -12.29 -26.50
C PRO A 278 5.24 -13.47 -25.58
N GLU A 279 6.19 -14.37 -25.34
CA GLU A 279 6.05 -15.53 -24.46
C GLU A 279 5.88 -15.10 -22.99
N GLY A 280 6.70 -14.14 -22.54
CA GLY A 280 6.60 -13.57 -21.21
C GLY A 280 5.27 -12.85 -20.99
N THR A 281 4.84 -12.07 -21.97
CA THR A 281 3.54 -11.39 -21.98
C THR A 281 2.38 -12.39 -21.87
N CYS A 282 2.44 -13.49 -22.61
CA CYS A 282 1.45 -14.58 -22.55
C CYS A 282 1.42 -15.22 -21.16
N THR A 283 2.59 -15.53 -20.61
CA THR A 283 2.73 -16.13 -19.26
C THR A 283 2.12 -15.23 -18.19
N VAL A 284 2.42 -13.92 -18.23
CA VAL A 284 1.86 -12.93 -17.29
C VAL A 284 0.34 -12.82 -17.43
N LYS A 285 -0.20 -12.81 -18.65
CA LYS A 285 -1.66 -12.77 -18.90
C LYS A 285 -2.38 -13.95 -18.28
N GLU A 286 -1.90 -15.16 -18.54
CA GLU A 286 -2.55 -16.37 -18.04
C GLU A 286 -2.39 -16.50 -16.52
N ALA A 287 -1.25 -16.10 -15.96
CA ALA A 287 -1.06 -15.98 -14.51
C ALA A 287 -2.11 -15.03 -13.90
N ARG A 288 -2.25 -13.82 -14.45
CA ARG A 288 -3.21 -12.82 -13.97
C ARG A 288 -4.65 -13.33 -14.01
N LYS A 289 -5.02 -13.93 -15.13
CA LYS A 289 -6.36 -14.50 -15.38
C LYS A 289 -6.69 -15.62 -14.40
N LYS A 290 -5.71 -16.47 -14.08
CA LYS A 290 -5.82 -17.49 -13.04
C LYS A 290 -6.21 -16.84 -11.70
N TYR A 291 -5.42 -15.88 -11.21
CA TYR A 291 -5.69 -15.24 -9.92
C TYR A 291 -6.99 -14.42 -9.90
N LEU A 292 -7.37 -13.76 -11.01
CA LEU A 292 -8.65 -13.05 -11.15
C LEU A 292 -9.85 -13.99 -10.97
N ARG A 293 -9.81 -15.16 -11.62
CA ARG A 293 -10.87 -16.18 -11.50
C ARG A 293 -10.98 -16.71 -10.08
N THR A 294 -9.84 -17.04 -9.47
CA THR A 294 -9.76 -17.52 -8.10
C THR A 294 -10.33 -16.48 -7.12
N LEU A 295 -9.96 -15.20 -7.26
CA LEU A 295 -10.46 -14.13 -6.39
C LEU A 295 -11.97 -13.94 -6.52
N TYR A 296 -12.49 -13.91 -7.75
CA TYR A 296 -13.94 -13.77 -7.96
C TYR A 296 -14.72 -14.92 -7.33
N LYS A 297 -14.24 -16.16 -7.50
CA LYS A 297 -14.87 -17.34 -6.91
C LYS A 297 -14.80 -17.31 -5.38
N TYR A 298 -13.66 -16.90 -4.80
CA TYR A 298 -13.51 -16.75 -3.36
C TYR A 298 -14.49 -15.71 -2.79
N ILE A 299 -14.58 -14.53 -3.42
CA ILE A 299 -15.53 -13.48 -3.03
C ILE A 299 -16.96 -13.99 -3.13
N LYS A 300 -17.32 -14.65 -4.24
CA LYS A 300 -18.67 -15.20 -4.45
C LYS A 300 -19.03 -16.27 -3.41
N GLY A 301 -18.07 -17.10 -3.02
CA GLY A 301 -18.28 -18.15 -2.00
C GLY A 301 -18.40 -17.62 -0.57
N ARG A 302 -17.74 -16.50 -0.25
CA ARG A 302 -17.67 -15.95 1.13
C ARG A 302 -18.65 -14.82 1.40
N HIS A 303 -18.89 -13.95 0.41
CA HIS A 303 -19.46 -12.62 0.63
C HIS A 303 -20.80 -12.36 -0.07
N SER A 304 -21.44 -13.36 -0.68
CA SER A 304 -22.68 -13.09 -1.41
C SER A 304 -23.74 -14.17 -1.25
N ALA A 305 -24.87 -13.76 -0.66
CA ALA A 305 -26.16 -14.36 -0.95
C ALA A 305 -26.64 -14.02 -2.39
N ASP A 306 -26.06 -13.00 -3.03
CA ASP A 306 -26.44 -12.48 -4.36
C ASP A 306 -25.23 -12.15 -5.28
N GLU A 307 -25.29 -12.56 -6.55
CA GLU A 307 -24.19 -12.38 -7.52
C GLU A 307 -23.77 -10.92 -7.74
N LYS A 308 -24.72 -9.98 -7.57
CA LYS A 308 -24.49 -8.55 -7.74
C LYS A 308 -23.53 -7.99 -6.69
N SER A 309 -23.70 -8.33 -5.41
CA SER A 309 -22.80 -7.85 -4.36
C SER A 309 -21.36 -8.37 -4.53
N ALA A 310 -21.21 -9.64 -4.94
CA ALA A 310 -19.91 -10.23 -5.24
C ALA A 310 -19.19 -9.45 -6.35
N TRP A 311 -19.90 -9.14 -7.44
CA TRP A 311 -19.36 -8.36 -8.55
C TRP A 311 -18.99 -6.94 -8.12
N THR A 312 -19.82 -6.29 -7.30
CA THR A 312 -19.53 -4.97 -6.75
C THR A 312 -18.26 -4.99 -5.92
N LYS A 313 -18.13 -5.94 -4.96
CA LYS A 313 -16.91 -6.07 -4.15
C LYS A 313 -15.68 -6.33 -5.04
N PHE A 314 -15.77 -7.31 -5.95
CA PHE A 314 -14.69 -7.66 -6.87
C PHE A 314 -14.22 -6.47 -7.72
N SER A 315 -15.15 -5.73 -8.31
CA SER A 315 -14.82 -4.55 -9.13
C SER A 315 -14.19 -3.43 -8.29
N THR A 316 -14.71 -3.18 -7.09
CA THR A 316 -14.15 -2.16 -6.20
C THR A 316 -12.74 -2.49 -5.76
N VAL A 317 -12.47 -3.73 -5.32
CA VAL A 317 -11.11 -4.08 -4.89
C VAL A 317 -10.10 -4.10 -6.05
N LEU A 318 -10.54 -4.43 -7.26
CA LEU A 318 -9.69 -4.30 -8.45
C LEU A 318 -9.40 -2.85 -8.83
N SER A 319 -10.27 -1.90 -8.46
CA SER A 319 -10.04 -0.48 -8.73
C SER A 319 -8.83 0.08 -7.97
N PHE A 320 -8.38 -0.57 -6.90
CA PHE A 320 -7.15 -0.20 -6.19
C PHE A 320 -5.92 -0.20 -7.09
N ALA A 321 -5.95 -1.00 -8.17
CA ALA A 321 -4.93 -1.00 -9.22
C ALA A 321 -4.63 0.39 -9.80
N THR A 322 -5.63 1.28 -9.89
CA THR A 322 -5.45 2.64 -10.45
C THR A 322 -4.83 3.58 -9.43
N VAL A 323 -5.19 3.42 -8.16
CA VAL A 323 -4.61 4.17 -7.04
C VAL A 323 -3.12 3.84 -6.90
N LEU A 324 -2.74 2.56 -7.04
CA LEU A 324 -1.34 2.14 -7.02
C LEU A 324 -0.53 2.77 -8.16
N THR A 325 -1.05 2.79 -9.39
CA THR A 325 -0.39 3.45 -10.52
C THR A 325 -0.14 4.94 -10.24
N ALA A 326 -1.14 5.64 -9.68
CA ALA A 326 -1.01 7.05 -9.32
C ALA A 326 0.03 7.26 -8.21
N LEU A 327 -0.01 6.45 -7.16
CA LEU A 327 0.96 6.50 -6.05
C LEU A 327 2.38 6.22 -6.53
N LYS A 328 2.57 5.25 -7.44
CA LYS A 328 3.86 4.97 -8.07
C LYS A 328 4.40 6.19 -8.81
N SER A 329 3.61 6.77 -9.72
CA SER A 329 4.02 7.95 -10.48
C SER A 329 4.38 9.13 -9.56
N MET A 330 3.56 9.40 -8.54
CA MET A 330 3.86 10.45 -7.55
C MET A 330 5.16 10.17 -6.79
N PHE A 331 5.42 8.91 -6.46
CA PHE A 331 6.61 8.51 -5.71
C PHE A 331 7.88 8.58 -6.56
N ASP A 332 7.83 8.12 -7.81
CA ASP A 332 8.93 8.23 -8.78
C ASP A 332 9.32 9.71 -8.97
N ASP A 333 8.36 10.59 -9.23
CA ASP A 333 8.59 12.03 -9.40
C ASP A 333 9.25 12.64 -8.16
N ARG A 334 8.81 12.22 -6.96
CA ARG A 334 9.33 12.74 -5.69
C ARG A 334 10.76 12.28 -5.44
N ILE A 335 11.10 11.04 -5.74
CA ILE A 335 12.48 10.54 -5.65
C ILE A 335 13.38 11.34 -6.59
N MET A 336 12.99 11.46 -7.86
CA MET A 336 13.81 12.18 -8.86
C MET A 336 14.01 13.64 -8.49
N MET A 337 12.95 14.34 -8.05
CA MET A 337 13.04 15.74 -7.64
C MET A 337 13.88 15.92 -6.38
N ASN A 338 13.70 15.10 -5.35
CA ASN A 338 14.49 15.21 -4.12
C ASN A 338 15.96 14.89 -4.34
N HIS A 339 16.26 13.93 -5.23
CA HIS A 339 17.62 13.63 -5.65
C HIS A 339 18.24 14.82 -6.40
N PHE A 340 17.55 15.37 -7.40
CA PHE A 340 18.03 16.48 -8.21
C PHE A 340 18.36 17.73 -7.37
N PHE A 341 17.48 18.10 -6.44
CA PHE A 341 17.68 19.24 -5.53
C PHE A 341 18.56 18.93 -4.32
N LYS A 342 19.06 17.69 -4.18
CA LYS A 342 19.87 17.22 -3.04
C LYS A 342 19.18 17.48 -1.69
N ILE A 343 17.86 17.26 -1.65
CA ILE A 343 17.05 17.40 -0.43
C ILE A 343 17.19 16.13 0.42
N MET A 344 17.24 14.98 -0.23
CA MET A 344 17.39 13.66 0.39
C MET A 344 18.39 12.84 -0.43
N GLU A 345 19.22 12.07 0.25
CA GLU A 345 20.16 11.16 -0.39
C GLU A 345 19.55 9.76 -0.46
N PHE A 346 19.37 9.27 -1.69
CA PHE A 346 18.86 7.94 -1.97
C PHE A 346 19.99 7.00 -2.38
N ASP A 347 19.82 5.72 -2.09
CA ASP A 347 20.71 4.67 -2.59
C ASP A 347 20.68 4.58 -4.12
N GLY A 348 21.81 4.19 -4.71
CA GLY A 348 21.91 3.89 -6.14
C GLY A 348 20.84 2.90 -6.62
N LEU A 349 20.53 1.87 -5.82
CA LEU A 349 19.49 0.90 -6.14
C LEU A 349 18.09 1.53 -6.22
N ILE A 350 17.77 2.43 -5.28
CA ILE A 350 16.47 3.13 -5.28
C ILE A 350 16.37 3.99 -6.54
N LEU A 351 17.42 4.76 -6.83
CA LEU A 351 17.45 5.58 -8.05
C LEU A 351 17.31 4.71 -9.30
N ASP A 352 17.96 3.56 -9.38
CA ASP A 352 17.85 2.65 -10.51
C ASP A 352 16.43 2.08 -10.65
N VAL A 353 15.78 1.66 -9.56
CA VAL A 353 14.38 1.19 -9.60
C VAL A 353 13.42 2.28 -10.11
N HIS A 354 13.64 3.53 -9.71
CA HIS A 354 12.76 4.66 -10.02
C HIS A 354 13.15 5.46 -11.27
N ASN A 355 14.29 5.14 -11.90
CA ASN A 355 14.67 5.75 -13.16
C ASN A 355 13.77 5.24 -14.29
N GLY A 356 13.24 6.15 -15.12
CA GLY A 356 12.30 5.85 -16.21
C GLY A 356 12.92 5.11 -17.39
N ASP A 357 14.25 5.01 -17.46
CA ASP A 357 14.94 4.30 -18.52
C ASP A 357 14.94 2.79 -18.26
N LEU A 358 13.98 2.09 -18.89
CA LEU A 358 13.96 0.62 -18.99
C LEU A 358 14.94 0.07 -20.05
N ASN A 359 15.53 0.95 -20.87
CA ASN A 359 16.41 0.60 -21.99
C ASN A 359 17.90 0.54 -21.63
N SER A 360 18.26 0.70 -20.35
CA SER A 360 19.64 0.60 -19.86
C SER A 360 19.94 -0.77 -19.23
N VAL A 361 19.25 -1.82 -19.66
CA VAL A 361 19.72 -3.20 -19.44
C VAL A 361 20.69 -3.52 -20.58
N PRO A 362 22.01 -3.68 -20.32
CA PRO A 362 22.97 -4.01 -21.36
C PRO A 362 22.70 -5.37 -22.02
#